data_AF-A0A1T1BBJ4-F1
#
_entry.id   AF-A0A1T1BBJ4-F1
#
_cell.length_a   1.000
_cell.length_b   1.000
_cell.length_c   1.000
_cell.angle_alpha   90.00
_cell.angle_beta   90.00
_cell.angle_gamma   90.00
#
_symmetry.space_group_name_H-M   'P 1'
#
loop_
_entity.id
_entity.type
_entity.pdbx_description
1 polymer ?
#
loop_
_entity_poly.entity_id
_entity_poly.type
_entity_poly.pdbx_seq_one_letter_code
_entity_poly.pdbx_strand_id
1 'polypeptide(L)'
;MDGFSWRWAARRAAWALVWLLALLALAWLGLRAAGWLPGPQADAPPPAPTMSAPATAPLPGGQTDGQAAPPLPDVTLPRPPAPTDRTTAAPAPRPVPPAASAPAVDPAVTGPLEASGSVLPLLNRLRAGAGVGAVQAEPDWQAGCAAHARYLVRADRAEHREEPASPFRSAAGEACAPGHYFVSSQPGSDLRRALSYWVGGAFHLPQLLDPRLTRVAFGEAHDAGGAFRSAAVLDVRRGLVVADGQASAAYPVRYPGPESGLDVAAFPASASAAEWPDPLVHCGLGQAGAPIALLMGPGVTVRGASLKVNGQPVPACLLSAASFRGASAGDTQVGRGVLGAQGAGVLLPHAPLRAGDRVQVSFGTTAGRVGWSFGVR
;
A
#
# COMPACT_ATOMS: atom_id res chain seq x y z
N MET A 1 47.81 22.57 46.72
CA MET A 1 47.38 21.28 46.13
C MET A 1 46.10 20.93 46.83
N ASP A 2 45.02 21.40 46.22
CA ASP A 2 43.87 21.88 46.97
C ASP A 2 42.84 20.77 47.09
N GLY A 3 42.38 20.57 48.32
CA GLY A 3 41.33 19.62 48.67
C GLY A 3 40.04 19.98 47.97
N PHE A 4 39.80 19.38 46.80
CA PHE A 4 38.51 19.36 46.16
C PHE A 4 37.53 18.63 47.09
N SER A 5 36.71 19.41 47.79
CA SER A 5 35.81 18.93 48.82
C SER A 5 34.69 18.07 48.22
N TRP A 6 34.79 16.75 48.41
CA TRP A 6 33.76 15.76 48.08
C TRP A 6 32.34 16.18 48.50
N ARG A 7 32.22 16.93 49.60
CA ARG A 7 30.93 17.47 50.09
C ARG A 7 30.27 18.43 49.10
N TRP A 8 31.04 19.19 48.34
CA TRP A 8 30.51 20.11 47.34
C TRP A 8 29.98 19.37 46.11
N ALA A 9 30.70 18.35 45.64
CA ALA A 9 30.26 17.50 44.54
C ALA A 9 28.98 16.72 44.90
N ALA A 10 28.92 16.15 46.11
CA ALA A 10 27.74 15.44 46.61
C ALA A 10 26.50 16.35 46.70
N ARG A 11 26.65 17.60 47.15
CA ARG A 11 25.55 18.57 47.20
C ARG A 11 25.04 18.93 45.80
N ARG A 12 25.93 19.11 44.82
CA ARG A 12 25.52 19.39 43.43
C ARG A 12 24.79 18.21 42.79
N ALA A 13 25.26 16.99 43.03
CA ALA A 13 24.59 15.79 42.55
C ALA A 13 23.18 15.65 43.16
N ALA A 14 23.03 15.89 44.46
CA ALA A 14 21.73 15.87 45.13
C ALA A 14 20.77 16.92 44.53
N TRP A 15 21.23 18.15 44.31
CA TRP A 15 20.41 19.19 43.68
C TRP A 15 20.03 18.85 42.24
N ALA A 16 20.94 18.27 41.45
CA ALA A 16 20.63 17.83 40.09
C ALA A 16 19.53 16.76 40.07
N LEU A 17 19.57 15.81 41.02
CA LEU A 17 18.54 14.77 41.15
C LEU A 17 17.17 15.37 41.49
N VAL A 18 17.12 16.33 42.42
CA VAL A 18 15.88 17.02 42.80
C VAL A 18 15.27 17.75 41.59
N TRP A 19 16.08 18.45 40.80
CA TRP A 19 15.61 19.13 39.60
C TRP A 19 15.11 18.16 38.53
N LEU A 20 15.81 17.04 38.32
CA LEU A 20 15.38 16.01 37.37
C LEU A 20 14.01 15.43 37.75
N LEU A 21 13.81 15.12 39.04
CA LEU A 21 12.53 14.60 39.54
C LEU A 21 11.40 15.65 39.42
N ALA A 22 11.69 16.93 39.67
CA ALA A 22 10.72 18.00 39.49
C ALA A 22 10.28 18.16 38.02
N LEU A 23 11.22 18.08 37.08
CA LEU A 23 10.92 18.14 35.65
C LEU A 23 10.10 16.93 35.17
N LEU A 24 10.42 15.72 35.66
CA LEU A 24 9.62 14.52 35.39
C LEU A 24 8.19 14.65 35.91
N ALA A 25 8.00 15.18 37.12
CA ALA A 25 6.68 15.41 37.69
C ALA A 25 5.86 16.43 36.87
N LEU A 26 6.49 17.51 36.41
CA LEU A 26 5.84 18.51 35.54
C LEU A 26 5.46 17.92 34.18
N ALA A 27 6.35 17.13 33.56
CA ALA A 27 6.06 16.45 32.30
C ALA A 27 4.88 15.47 32.45
N TRP A 28 4.84 14.71 33.55
CA TRP A 28 3.74 13.81 33.86
C TRP A 28 2.40 14.54 34.03
N LEU A 29 2.39 15.66 34.77
CA LEU A 29 1.21 16.52 34.92
C LEU A 29 0.74 17.10 33.58
N GLY A 30 1.67 17.52 32.71
CA GLY A 30 1.36 18.02 31.37
C GLY A 30 0.72 16.96 30.47
N LEU A 31 1.27 15.74 30.44
CA LEU A 31 0.70 14.61 29.70
C LEU A 31 -0.69 14.23 30.21
N ARG A 32 -0.91 14.31 31.53
CA ARG A 32 -2.21 14.06 32.14
C ARG A 32 -3.23 15.15 31.78
N ALA A 33 -2.84 16.43 31.80
CA ALA A 33 -3.69 17.54 31.39
C ALA A 33 -4.05 17.50 29.89
N ALA A 34 -3.16 16.97 29.04
CA ALA A 34 -3.40 16.79 27.62
C ALA A 34 -4.28 15.58 27.27
N GLY A 35 -4.66 14.74 28.25
CA GLY A 35 -5.46 13.53 28.02
C GLY A 35 -4.69 12.35 27.44
N TRP A 36 -3.36 12.40 27.44
CA TRP A 36 -2.49 11.33 26.90
C TRP A 36 -2.26 10.20 27.91
N LEU A 37 -2.49 10.46 29.19
CA LEU A 37 -2.44 9.44 30.24
C LEU A 37 -3.85 9.04 30.66
N PRO A 38 -4.13 7.74 30.83
CA PRO A 38 -5.43 7.27 31.30
C PRO A 38 -5.72 7.89 32.68
N GLY A 39 -6.84 8.59 32.79
CA GLY A 39 -7.33 9.06 34.08
C GLY A 39 -7.67 7.87 34.97
N PRO A 40 -7.63 8.01 36.31
CA PRO A 40 -8.21 7.02 37.20
C PRO A 40 -9.68 6.87 36.80
N GLN A 41 -10.01 5.72 36.23
CA GLN A 41 -11.40 5.36 35.96
C GLN A 41 -12.08 5.37 37.32
N ALA A 42 -13.05 6.28 37.49
CA ALA A 42 -14.01 6.10 38.56
C ALA A 42 -14.68 4.76 38.29
N ASP A 43 -14.59 3.83 39.24
CA ASP A 43 -15.33 2.57 39.28
C ASP A 43 -16.84 2.87 39.40
N ALA A 44 -17.40 3.54 38.39
CA ALA A 44 -18.83 3.57 38.18
C ALA A 44 -19.19 2.21 37.58
N PRO A 45 -20.06 1.42 38.21
CA PRO A 45 -20.55 0.20 37.60
C PRO A 45 -21.15 0.54 36.24
N PRO A 46 -20.95 -0.31 35.21
CA PRO A 46 -21.56 -0.09 33.91
C PRO A 46 -23.07 0.09 34.10
N PRO A 47 -23.71 1.07 33.43
CA PRO A 47 -25.16 1.15 33.44
C PRO A 47 -25.70 -0.20 32.98
N ALA A 48 -26.62 -0.76 33.78
CA ALA A 48 -27.30 -2.01 33.42
C ALA A 48 -27.84 -1.88 31.99
N PRO A 49 -27.72 -2.93 31.16
CA PRO A 49 -28.28 -2.89 29.82
C PRO A 49 -29.78 -2.61 29.92
N THR A 50 -30.20 -1.44 29.43
CA THR A 50 -31.60 -1.13 29.24
C THR A 50 -32.12 -2.06 28.14
N MET A 51 -32.61 -3.23 28.53
CA MET A 51 -33.43 -4.03 27.64
C MET A 51 -34.70 -3.24 27.37
N SER A 52 -34.80 -2.66 26.17
CA SER A 52 -36.09 -2.25 25.64
C SER A 52 -36.98 -3.49 25.62
N ALA A 53 -38.02 -3.47 26.46
CA ALA A 53 -39.05 -4.48 26.48
C ALA A 53 -39.62 -4.66 25.07
N PRO A 54 -39.83 -5.89 24.58
CA PRO A 54 -40.60 -6.11 23.37
C PRO A 54 -42.02 -5.62 23.63
N ALA A 55 -42.49 -4.70 22.78
CA ALA A 55 -43.88 -4.28 22.77
C ALA A 55 -44.75 -5.51 22.47
N THR A 56 -45.55 -5.91 23.45
CA THR A 56 -46.59 -6.92 23.33
C THR A 56 -47.69 -6.38 22.41
N ALA A 57 -47.69 -6.78 21.14
CA ALA A 57 -48.85 -6.62 20.26
C ALA A 57 -49.75 -7.86 20.39
N PRO A 58 -51.08 -7.70 20.47
CA PRO A 58 -52.01 -8.80 20.66
C PRO A 58 -52.14 -9.65 19.39
N LEU A 59 -52.23 -10.97 19.57
CA LEU A 59 -52.58 -11.94 18.53
C LEU A 59 -54.02 -11.72 18.04
N PRO A 60 -54.27 -11.56 16.73
CA PRO A 60 -55.55 -11.89 16.12
C PRO A 60 -55.55 -13.37 15.72
N GLY A 61 -56.61 -14.07 16.14
CA GLY A 61 -56.87 -15.46 15.82
C GLY A 61 -56.99 -15.71 14.31
N GLY A 62 -56.71 -16.97 13.94
CA GLY A 62 -56.77 -17.42 12.57
C GLY A 62 -58.19 -17.39 11.98
N GLN A 63 -58.24 -17.01 10.71
CA GLN A 63 -59.19 -17.57 9.76
C GLN A 63 -58.41 -17.92 8.49
N THR A 64 -58.45 -19.20 8.17
CA THR A 64 -58.17 -19.77 6.86
C THR A 64 -59.22 -19.27 5.88
N ASP A 65 -58.81 -18.67 4.78
CA ASP A 65 -59.49 -18.81 3.49
C ASP A 65 -58.54 -18.45 2.35
N GLY A 66 -58.49 -19.33 1.35
CA GLY A 66 -57.67 -19.18 0.17
C GLY A 66 -58.18 -18.04 -0.70
N GLN A 67 -57.32 -17.05 -0.94
CA GLN A 67 -57.54 -16.06 -1.99
C GLN A 67 -56.20 -15.72 -2.64
N ALA A 68 -56.12 -16.01 -3.94
CA ALA A 68 -54.96 -15.74 -4.78
C ALA A 68 -54.61 -14.24 -4.74
N ALA A 69 -53.32 -13.94 -4.59
CA ALA A 69 -52.81 -12.58 -4.64
C ALA A 69 -53.18 -11.91 -5.99
N PRO A 70 -53.66 -10.67 -5.98
CA PRO A 70 -53.88 -9.91 -7.21
C PRO A 70 -52.53 -9.60 -7.88
N PRO A 71 -52.45 -9.57 -9.22
CA PRO A 71 -51.22 -9.20 -9.93
C PRO A 71 -50.86 -7.74 -9.63
N LEU A 72 -49.55 -7.50 -9.50
CA LEU A 72 -48.97 -6.16 -9.37
C LEU A 72 -49.36 -5.30 -10.59
N PRO A 73 -49.59 -3.98 -10.41
CA PRO A 73 -49.86 -3.08 -11.52
C PRO A 73 -48.64 -2.98 -12.44
N ASP A 74 -48.88 -3.13 -13.75
CA ASP A 74 -47.91 -2.90 -14.82
C ASP A 74 -47.41 -1.45 -14.77
N VAL A 75 -46.14 -1.27 -14.40
CA VAL A 75 -45.45 0.02 -14.52
C VAL A 75 -44.93 0.11 -15.95
N THR A 76 -45.77 0.62 -16.85
CA THR A 76 -45.38 0.98 -18.21
C THR A 76 -44.47 2.21 -18.16
N LEU A 77 -43.15 2.00 -18.26
CA LEU A 77 -42.20 3.09 -18.47
C LEU A 77 -42.46 3.74 -19.84
N PRO A 78 -42.53 5.09 -19.94
CA PRO A 78 -42.72 5.76 -21.20
C PRO A 78 -41.54 5.49 -22.14
N ARG A 79 -41.86 5.01 -23.35
CA ARG A 79 -40.93 4.79 -24.45
C ARG A 79 -40.28 6.13 -24.83
N PRO A 80 -38.93 6.21 -24.90
CA PRO A 80 -38.26 7.40 -25.40
C PRO A 80 -38.74 7.73 -26.83
N PRO A 81 -38.94 9.02 -27.17
CA PRO A 81 -39.31 9.40 -28.53
C PRO A 81 -38.20 9.00 -29.52
N ALA A 82 -38.63 8.54 -30.70
CA ALA A 82 -37.74 8.20 -31.79
C ALA A 82 -36.88 9.41 -32.21
N PRO A 83 -35.62 9.20 -32.60
CA PRO A 83 -34.76 10.26 -33.10
C PRO A 83 -35.40 10.86 -34.37
N THR A 84 -35.60 12.16 -34.36
CA THR A 84 -36.06 12.92 -35.52
C THR A 84 -34.86 13.15 -36.43
N ASP A 85 -34.90 12.60 -37.65
CA ASP A 85 -33.96 12.91 -38.72
C ASP A 85 -34.05 14.40 -39.07
N ARG A 86 -33.15 15.20 -38.50
CA ARG A 86 -32.80 16.52 -39.05
C ARG A 86 -31.55 16.38 -39.91
N THR A 87 -31.78 16.13 -41.19
CA THR A 87 -30.81 16.42 -42.25
C THR A 87 -30.53 17.91 -42.24
N THR A 88 -29.44 18.29 -41.56
CA THR A 88 -28.87 19.64 -41.65
C THR A 88 -27.82 19.58 -42.76
N ALA A 89 -28.07 20.31 -43.86
CA ALA A 89 -27.12 20.42 -44.96
C ALA A 89 -25.78 20.98 -44.46
N ALA A 90 -24.71 20.25 -44.71
CA ALA A 90 -23.34 20.65 -44.37
C ALA A 90 -22.94 21.88 -45.20
N PRO A 91 -22.38 22.94 -44.58
CA PRO A 91 -21.83 24.07 -45.33
C PRO A 91 -20.54 23.65 -46.05
N ALA A 92 -20.38 24.14 -47.28
CA ALA A 92 -19.19 23.91 -48.10
C ALA A 92 -17.90 24.37 -47.38
N PRO A 93 -16.77 23.64 -47.55
CA PRO A 93 -15.52 23.98 -46.87
C PRO A 93 -14.94 25.30 -47.40
N ARG A 94 -14.60 26.21 -46.49
CA ARG A 94 -13.76 27.38 -46.83
C ARG A 94 -12.31 26.94 -47.07
N PRO A 95 -11.57 27.59 -47.98
CA PRO A 95 -10.14 27.33 -48.15
C PRO A 95 -9.39 27.71 -46.88
N VAL A 96 -8.65 26.76 -46.32
CA VAL A 96 -7.75 26.98 -45.19
C VAL A 96 -6.46 27.61 -45.73
N PRO A 97 -5.97 28.74 -45.20
CA PRO A 97 -4.67 29.30 -45.60
C PRO A 97 -3.53 28.35 -45.20
N PRO A 98 -2.40 28.33 -45.94
CA PRO A 98 -1.29 27.44 -45.66
C PRO A 98 -0.72 27.71 -44.26
N ALA A 99 -0.59 26.64 -43.48
CA ALA A 99 -0.03 26.67 -42.14
C ALA A 99 1.41 27.18 -42.19
N ALA A 100 1.70 28.18 -41.35
CA ALA A 100 3.04 28.64 -41.09
C ALA A 100 3.91 27.48 -40.57
N SER A 101 5.10 27.35 -41.14
CA SER A 101 6.08 26.31 -40.85
C SER A 101 6.44 26.26 -39.36
N ALA A 102 6.25 25.10 -38.73
CA ALA A 102 6.80 24.79 -37.42
C ALA A 102 8.35 24.78 -37.50
N PRO A 103 9.06 25.25 -36.47
CA PRO A 103 10.52 25.14 -36.42
C PRO A 103 10.92 23.66 -36.33
N ALA A 104 11.99 23.33 -37.06
CA ALA A 104 12.55 22.00 -37.18
C ALA A 104 12.86 21.36 -35.82
N VAL A 105 12.46 20.10 -35.67
CA VAL A 105 12.88 19.21 -34.58
C VAL A 105 14.36 18.89 -34.81
N ASP A 106 15.21 19.30 -33.89
CA ASP A 106 16.63 18.90 -33.86
C ASP A 106 16.76 17.38 -33.66
N PRO A 107 17.79 16.76 -34.24
CA PRO A 107 17.99 15.32 -34.18
C PRO A 107 18.45 14.88 -32.78
N ALA A 108 17.99 13.69 -32.41
CA ALA A 108 18.39 12.87 -31.27
C ALA A 108 19.71 13.27 -30.58
N VAL A 109 19.61 13.81 -29.36
CA VAL A 109 20.67 13.68 -28.36
C VAL A 109 20.53 12.30 -27.73
N THR A 110 21.10 11.30 -28.39
CA THR A 110 21.56 10.08 -27.74
C THR A 110 22.76 10.47 -26.85
N GLY A 111 22.49 10.81 -25.60
CA GLY A 111 23.47 10.96 -24.52
C GLY A 111 22.99 10.21 -23.28
N PRO A 112 23.89 9.60 -22.48
CA PRO A 112 23.52 8.51 -21.57
C PRO A 112 22.77 9.02 -20.33
N LEU A 113 21.63 8.41 -20.01
CA LEU A 113 20.96 8.43 -18.69
C LEU A 113 21.78 7.68 -17.62
N GLU A 114 23.11 7.74 -17.68
CA GLU A 114 24.05 7.04 -16.80
C GLU A 114 24.74 8.03 -15.86
N ALA A 115 23.99 8.57 -14.90
CA ALA A 115 24.59 9.24 -13.73
C ALA A 115 23.56 9.42 -12.61
N SER A 116 22.98 8.31 -12.14
CA SER A 116 22.43 8.03 -10.79
C SER A 116 21.42 6.89 -10.89
N GLY A 117 21.57 5.85 -10.05
CA GLY A 117 20.48 4.99 -9.57
C GLY A 117 19.22 4.82 -10.43
N SER A 118 19.32 4.21 -11.62
CA SER A 118 18.12 3.84 -12.37
C SER A 118 17.38 2.72 -11.61
N VAL A 119 16.23 3.08 -11.02
CA VAL A 119 15.39 2.16 -10.24
C VAL A 119 14.67 1.14 -11.14
N LEU A 120 14.46 1.48 -12.42
CA LEU A 120 13.74 0.64 -13.38
C LEU A 120 14.44 -0.73 -13.62
N PRO A 121 15.76 -0.82 -13.88
CA PRO A 121 16.46 -2.11 -13.91
C PRO A 121 16.31 -2.94 -12.63
N LEU A 122 16.30 -2.30 -11.46
CA LEU A 122 16.12 -3.02 -10.19
C LEU A 122 14.69 -3.56 -10.03
N LEU A 123 13.68 -2.77 -10.41
CA LEU A 123 12.29 -3.22 -10.48
C LEU A 123 12.12 -4.37 -11.49
N ASN A 124 12.75 -4.28 -12.66
CA ASN A 124 12.69 -5.34 -13.65
C ASN A 124 13.46 -6.60 -13.21
N ARG A 125 14.52 -6.46 -12.41
CA ARG A 125 15.19 -7.60 -11.75
C ARG A 125 14.26 -8.30 -10.74
N LEU A 126 13.52 -7.54 -9.93
CA LEU A 126 12.50 -8.08 -9.02
C LEU A 126 11.45 -8.89 -9.79
N ARG A 127 10.91 -8.29 -10.87
CA ARG A 127 9.87 -8.87 -11.72
C ARG A 127 10.34 -10.13 -12.45
N ALA A 128 11.55 -10.11 -13.01
CA ALA A 128 12.18 -11.32 -13.56
C ALA A 128 12.35 -12.40 -12.49
N GLY A 129 12.68 -12.01 -11.25
CA GLY A 129 12.72 -12.90 -10.09
C GLY A 129 11.38 -13.55 -9.74
N ALA A 130 10.25 -13.03 -10.19
CA ALA A 130 8.92 -13.64 -10.05
C ALA A 130 8.43 -14.32 -11.34
N GLY A 131 9.23 -14.30 -12.42
CA GLY A 131 8.84 -14.82 -13.73
C GLY A 131 7.78 -13.96 -14.45
N VAL A 132 7.63 -12.68 -14.09
CA VAL A 132 6.69 -11.76 -14.75
C VAL A 132 7.42 -10.81 -15.69
N GLY A 133 6.72 -10.34 -16.74
CA GLY A 133 7.29 -9.50 -17.78
C GLY A 133 7.84 -8.17 -17.24
N ALA A 134 8.90 -7.66 -17.85
CA ALA A 134 9.45 -6.35 -17.51
C ALA A 134 8.44 -5.22 -17.77
N VAL A 135 8.56 -4.14 -17.00
CA VAL A 135 7.83 -2.88 -17.23
C VAL A 135 8.69 -1.87 -17.94
N GLN A 136 8.04 -0.93 -18.63
CA GLN A 136 8.67 0.22 -19.26
C GLN A 136 8.36 1.49 -18.46
N ALA A 137 9.31 2.42 -18.42
CA ALA A 137 9.01 3.76 -17.94
C ALA A 137 8.11 4.48 -18.95
N GLU A 138 7.07 5.16 -18.45
CA GLU A 138 6.19 6.01 -19.24
C GLU A 138 6.62 7.47 -19.08
N PRO A 139 7.25 8.09 -20.09
CA PRO A 139 7.76 9.46 -19.99
C PRO A 139 6.68 10.50 -19.66
N ASP A 140 5.48 10.33 -20.21
CA ASP A 140 4.40 11.32 -20.09
C ASP A 140 3.85 11.43 -18.65
N TRP A 141 4.12 10.44 -17.81
CA TRP A 141 3.62 10.38 -16.44
C TRP A 141 4.65 10.84 -15.40
N GLN A 142 5.94 10.90 -15.75
CA GLN A 142 7.04 11.19 -14.82
C GLN A 142 6.87 12.55 -14.15
N ALA A 143 6.50 13.57 -14.93
CA ALA A 143 6.30 14.92 -14.42
C ALA A 143 5.19 14.98 -13.35
N GLY A 144 4.13 14.19 -13.51
CA GLY A 144 3.06 14.06 -12.52
C GLY A 144 3.53 13.41 -11.23
N CYS A 145 4.28 12.31 -11.32
CA CYS A 145 4.82 11.65 -10.14
C CYS A 145 5.84 12.51 -9.39
N ALA A 146 6.68 13.27 -10.11
CA ALA A 146 7.58 14.25 -9.51
C ALA A 146 6.82 15.42 -8.88
N ALA A 147 5.69 15.85 -9.45
CA ALA A 147 4.83 16.87 -8.85
C ALA A 147 4.20 16.36 -7.54
N HIS A 148 3.72 15.11 -7.51
CA HIS A 148 3.19 14.52 -6.29
C HIS A 148 4.27 14.34 -5.21
N ALA A 149 5.47 13.91 -5.59
CA ALA A 149 6.60 13.85 -4.65
C ALA A 149 6.89 15.22 -4.02
N ARG A 150 6.85 16.31 -4.81
CA ARG A 150 7.00 17.69 -4.30
C ARG A 150 5.85 18.08 -3.38
N TYR A 151 4.62 17.67 -3.70
CA TYR A 151 3.46 17.88 -2.83
C TYR A 151 3.71 17.25 -1.45
N LEU A 152 4.12 15.97 -1.40
CA LEU A 152 4.32 15.24 -0.15
C LEU A 152 5.34 15.92 0.79
N VAL A 153 6.49 16.37 0.25
CA VAL A 153 7.51 17.06 1.06
C VAL A 153 7.11 18.49 1.44
N ARG A 154 6.43 19.24 0.57
CA ARG A 154 6.07 20.65 0.83
C ARG A 154 4.84 20.81 1.70
N ALA A 155 3.86 19.93 1.53
CA ALA A 155 2.69 19.88 2.39
C ALA A 155 2.98 19.17 3.73
N ASP A 156 4.13 18.48 3.83
CA ASP A 156 4.54 17.66 4.96
C ASP A 156 3.50 16.55 5.28
N ARG A 157 3.11 15.81 4.24
CA ARG A 157 2.07 14.76 4.31
C ARG A 157 2.52 13.45 3.68
N ALA A 158 1.90 12.36 4.14
CA ALA A 158 2.09 10.99 3.68
C ALA A 158 0.74 10.41 3.27
N GLU A 159 0.35 10.56 2.00
CA GLU A 159 -1.01 10.23 1.56
C GLU A 159 -1.11 9.97 0.05
N HIS A 160 -2.20 9.32 -0.36
CA HIS A 160 -2.47 8.94 -1.76
C HIS A 160 -3.35 9.94 -2.54
N ARG A 161 -3.49 11.17 -2.04
CA ARG A 161 -4.28 12.26 -2.65
C ARG A 161 -3.69 13.60 -2.24
N GLU A 162 -3.92 14.63 -3.03
CA GLU A 162 -3.56 15.99 -2.71
C GLU A 162 -4.76 16.76 -2.16
N GLU A 163 -4.58 17.42 -1.03
CA GLU A 163 -5.57 18.33 -0.46
C GLU A 163 -6.01 19.39 -1.49
N PRO A 164 -7.31 19.48 -1.82
CA PRO A 164 -7.82 20.46 -2.78
C PRO A 164 -7.42 21.91 -2.49
N ALA A 165 -7.31 22.28 -1.21
CA ALA A 165 -6.96 23.63 -0.77
C ALA A 165 -5.44 23.90 -0.66
N SER A 166 -4.59 22.89 -0.86
CA SER A 166 -3.13 23.08 -0.72
C SER A 166 -2.56 23.95 -1.85
N PRO A 167 -1.70 24.94 -1.55
CA PRO A 167 -1.02 25.73 -2.58
C PRO A 167 0.00 24.90 -3.38
N PHE A 168 0.34 23.70 -2.92
CA PHE A 168 1.28 22.80 -3.59
C PHE A 168 0.58 21.77 -4.49
N ARG A 169 -0.75 21.77 -4.51
CA ARG A 169 -1.55 20.85 -5.32
C ARG A 169 -1.33 21.10 -6.81
N SER A 170 -1.34 20.03 -7.60
CA SER A 170 -1.38 20.09 -9.05
C SER A 170 -2.26 18.96 -9.63
N ALA A 171 -2.90 19.21 -10.77
CA ALA A 171 -3.69 18.17 -11.43
C ALA A 171 -2.83 16.97 -11.87
N ALA A 172 -1.59 17.21 -12.30
CA ALA A 172 -0.65 16.16 -12.69
C ALA A 172 -0.15 15.34 -11.48
N GLY A 173 0.07 15.98 -10.34
CA GLY A 173 0.41 15.34 -9.07
C GLY A 173 -0.72 14.44 -8.57
N GLU A 174 -1.94 14.98 -8.50
CA GLU A 174 -3.15 14.22 -8.13
C GLU A 174 -3.35 12.99 -9.02
N ALA A 175 -3.02 13.07 -10.32
CA ALA A 175 -3.13 11.92 -11.22
C ALA A 175 -2.15 10.78 -10.88
N CYS A 176 -0.99 11.06 -10.27
CA CYS A 176 -0.03 10.04 -9.83
C CYS A 176 -0.16 9.67 -8.34
N ALA A 177 -0.87 10.48 -7.54
CA ALA A 177 -1.05 10.28 -6.10
C ALA A 177 -1.56 8.88 -5.67
N PRO A 178 -2.45 8.21 -6.45
CA PRO A 178 -2.88 6.86 -6.10
C PRO A 178 -1.80 5.77 -6.25
N GLY A 179 -0.62 6.09 -6.80
CA GLY A 179 0.52 5.18 -6.89
C GLY A 179 1.13 4.87 -5.52
N HIS A 180 2.23 4.11 -5.52
CA HIS A 180 3.04 3.92 -4.33
C HIS A 180 3.74 5.23 -3.99
N TYR A 181 3.79 5.57 -2.70
CA TYR A 181 4.64 6.66 -2.22
C TYR A 181 5.55 6.18 -1.08
N PHE A 182 6.61 6.93 -0.86
CA PHE A 182 7.54 6.77 0.24
C PHE A 182 7.95 8.18 0.67
N VAL A 183 7.92 8.46 1.96
CA VAL A 183 8.41 9.71 2.55
C VAL A 183 9.46 9.41 3.62
N SER A 184 10.41 10.31 3.77
CA SER A 184 11.48 10.16 4.77
C SER A 184 11.94 11.49 5.31
N SER A 185 12.26 11.53 6.60
CA SER A 185 12.97 12.64 7.23
C SER A 185 14.47 12.68 6.90
N GLN A 186 15.01 11.64 6.27
CA GLN A 186 16.42 11.61 5.87
C GLN A 186 16.60 12.38 4.55
N PRO A 187 17.39 13.47 4.53
CA PRO A 187 17.65 14.23 3.30
C PRO A 187 18.47 13.37 2.33
N GLY A 188 17.95 13.12 1.14
CA GLY A 188 18.60 12.28 0.12
C GLY A 188 18.19 10.81 0.16
N SER A 189 17.06 10.46 0.76
CA SER A 189 16.47 9.13 0.51
C SER A 189 16.00 9.06 -0.94
N ASP A 190 16.54 8.10 -1.69
CA ASP A 190 16.33 7.99 -3.13
C ASP A 190 15.26 6.93 -3.50
N LEU A 191 14.92 6.88 -4.79
CA LEU A 191 14.05 5.87 -5.39
C LEU A 191 14.52 4.43 -5.13
N ARG A 192 15.83 4.18 -4.97
CA ARG A 192 16.36 2.84 -4.64
C ARG A 192 15.92 2.44 -3.24
N ARG A 193 16.02 3.34 -2.27
CA ARG A 193 15.52 3.12 -0.92
C ARG A 193 14.01 2.93 -0.89
N ALA A 194 13.27 3.75 -1.63
CA ALA A 194 11.82 3.60 -1.76
C ALA A 194 11.42 2.23 -2.34
N LEU A 195 12.10 1.78 -3.40
CA LEU A 195 11.88 0.45 -3.95
C LEU A 195 12.21 -0.66 -2.94
N SER A 196 13.30 -0.54 -2.19
CA SER A 196 13.60 -1.49 -1.12
C SER A 196 12.49 -1.55 -0.07
N TYR A 197 11.92 -0.40 0.30
CA TYR A 197 10.76 -0.33 1.20
C TYR A 197 9.54 -1.05 0.61
N TRP A 198 9.17 -0.77 -0.65
CA TRP A 198 8.02 -1.38 -1.31
C TRP A 198 8.20 -2.90 -1.56
N VAL A 199 9.42 -3.36 -1.84
CA VAL A 199 9.72 -4.80 -1.98
C VAL A 199 9.57 -5.54 -0.65
N GLY A 200 9.99 -4.92 0.46
CA GLY A 200 9.76 -5.46 1.80
C GLY A 200 8.31 -5.33 2.28
N GLY A 201 7.48 -4.55 1.58
CA GLY A 201 6.10 -4.25 1.93
C GLY A 201 5.13 -5.36 1.53
N ALA A 202 4.38 -5.89 2.50
CA ALA A 202 3.43 -6.98 2.26
C ALA A 202 2.25 -6.57 1.34
N PHE A 203 1.91 -5.28 1.28
CA PHE A 203 0.83 -4.75 0.46
C PHE A 203 1.36 -4.05 -0.81
N HIS A 204 2.57 -3.50 -0.76
CA HIS A 204 3.23 -2.95 -1.94
C HIS A 204 3.73 -4.04 -2.91
N LEU A 205 4.40 -5.09 -2.41
CA LEU A 205 5.03 -6.11 -3.26
C LEU A 205 4.07 -6.77 -4.26
N PRO A 206 2.84 -7.20 -3.91
CA PRO A 206 1.92 -7.79 -4.88
C PRO A 206 1.62 -6.88 -6.08
N GLN A 207 1.60 -5.56 -5.89
CA GLN A 207 1.33 -4.61 -6.97
C GLN A 207 2.55 -4.46 -7.89
N LEU A 208 3.78 -4.52 -7.35
CA LEU A 208 5.01 -4.53 -8.15
C LEU A 208 5.13 -5.79 -9.02
N LEU A 209 4.57 -6.90 -8.55
CA LEU A 209 4.59 -8.21 -9.20
C LEU A 209 3.36 -8.49 -10.07
N ASP A 210 2.41 -7.55 -10.16
CA ASP A 210 1.19 -7.77 -10.94
C ASP A 210 1.59 -8.03 -12.41
N PRO A 211 1.24 -9.20 -12.98
CA PRO A 211 1.61 -9.54 -14.35
C PRO A 211 0.86 -8.68 -15.39
N ARG A 212 -0.18 -7.94 -14.98
CA ARG A 212 -0.87 -6.95 -15.82
C ARG A 212 -0.13 -5.62 -15.91
N LEU A 213 0.82 -5.36 -15.02
CA LEU A 213 1.58 -4.11 -15.01
C LEU A 213 2.60 -4.14 -16.17
N THR A 214 2.50 -3.18 -17.08
CA THR A 214 3.38 -3.07 -18.26
C THR A 214 4.12 -1.74 -18.34
N ARG A 215 3.56 -0.70 -17.74
CA ARG A 215 4.15 0.65 -17.69
C ARG A 215 4.16 1.20 -16.28
N VAL A 216 5.16 2.00 -15.96
CA VAL A 216 5.31 2.67 -14.66
C VAL A 216 5.85 4.07 -14.83
N ALA A 217 5.67 4.91 -13.82
CA ALA A 217 6.35 6.20 -13.75
C ALA A 217 6.88 6.48 -12.35
N PHE A 218 7.97 7.23 -12.28
CA PHE A 218 8.68 7.54 -11.05
C PHE A 218 8.70 9.04 -10.82
N GLY A 219 8.78 9.42 -9.56
CA GLY A 219 9.00 10.81 -9.16
C GLY A 219 9.77 10.83 -7.86
N GLU A 220 10.64 11.83 -7.72
CA GLU A 220 11.38 12.08 -6.49
C GLU A 220 11.40 13.58 -6.23
N ALA A 221 11.38 13.95 -4.94
CA ALA A 221 11.57 15.32 -4.52
C ALA A 221 12.27 15.35 -3.16
N HIS A 222 13.05 16.40 -2.94
CA HIS A 222 13.66 16.70 -1.66
C HIS A 222 13.30 18.12 -1.25
N ASP A 223 13.09 18.31 0.05
CA ASP A 223 12.89 19.61 0.66
C ASP A 223 13.61 19.64 2.02
N ALA A 224 14.17 20.78 2.40
CA ALA A 224 14.84 20.93 3.69
C ALA A 224 13.92 21.51 4.78
N GLY A 225 12.75 22.03 4.40
CA GLY A 225 11.90 22.84 5.28
C GLY A 225 10.93 22.08 6.18
N GLY A 226 10.61 20.81 5.89
CA GLY A 226 9.58 20.02 6.59
C GLY A 226 10.12 18.81 7.37
N ALA A 227 9.21 18.07 8.03
CA ALA A 227 9.54 16.80 8.69
C ALA A 227 9.88 15.71 7.67
N PHE A 228 9.18 15.69 6.53
CA PHE A 228 9.55 14.91 5.36
C PHE A 228 10.51 15.70 4.48
N ARG A 229 11.73 15.19 4.36
CA ARG A 229 12.83 15.81 3.62
C ARG A 229 13.11 15.16 2.27
N SER A 230 12.54 13.98 2.04
CA SER A 230 12.58 13.26 0.77
C SER A 230 11.25 12.56 0.55
N ALA A 231 10.78 12.53 -0.69
CA ALA A 231 9.68 11.69 -1.12
C ALA A 231 9.97 11.04 -2.46
N ALA A 232 9.46 9.83 -2.63
CA ALA A 232 9.48 9.09 -3.88
C ALA A 232 8.08 8.56 -4.20
N VAL A 233 7.73 8.54 -5.48
CA VAL A 233 6.42 8.10 -5.98
C VAL A 233 6.66 7.14 -7.14
N LEU A 234 5.87 6.06 -7.18
CA LEU A 234 5.85 5.08 -8.24
C LEU A 234 4.40 4.80 -8.68
N ASP A 235 4.06 5.17 -9.90
CA ASP A 235 2.78 4.80 -10.50
C ASP A 235 2.79 3.35 -10.97
N VAL A 236 2.03 2.51 -10.27
CA VAL A 236 1.78 1.10 -10.62
C VAL A 236 0.32 0.85 -10.99
N ARG A 237 -0.47 1.91 -11.21
CA ARG A 237 -1.91 1.79 -11.45
C ARG A 237 -2.28 2.02 -12.90
N ARG A 238 -1.80 3.10 -13.52
CA ARG A 238 -2.20 3.46 -14.89
C ARG A 238 -1.64 2.51 -15.95
N GLY A 239 -0.54 1.83 -15.66
CA GLY A 239 0.09 0.88 -16.58
C GLY A 239 -0.45 -0.56 -16.48
N LEU A 240 -1.54 -0.79 -15.74
CA LEU A 240 -2.21 -2.08 -15.70
C LEU A 240 -3.02 -2.28 -16.99
N VAL A 241 -2.70 -3.32 -17.76
CA VAL A 241 -3.51 -3.72 -18.92
C VAL A 241 -4.50 -4.81 -18.50
N VAL A 242 -5.79 -4.54 -18.68
CA VAL A 242 -6.83 -5.57 -18.59
C VAL A 242 -6.96 -6.13 -20.00
N ALA A 243 -6.52 -7.36 -20.24
CA ALA A 243 -6.70 -7.98 -21.54
C ALA A 243 -8.20 -8.23 -21.77
N ASP A 244 -8.77 -7.63 -22.80
CA ASP A 244 -10.11 -7.96 -23.27
C ASP A 244 -10.10 -9.40 -23.79
N GLY A 245 -10.68 -10.32 -23.00
CA GLY A 245 -10.98 -11.68 -23.44
C GLY A 245 -9.78 -12.60 -23.76
N GLN A 246 -8.53 -12.18 -23.58
CA GLN A 246 -7.36 -13.03 -23.83
C GLN A 246 -6.51 -13.23 -22.59
N ALA A 247 -6.53 -14.49 -22.14
CA ALA A 247 -5.59 -15.19 -21.26
C ALA A 247 -5.11 -14.43 -20.01
N SER A 248 -5.46 -14.98 -18.84
CA SER A 248 -4.78 -14.78 -17.56
C SER A 248 -3.39 -14.16 -17.73
N ALA A 249 -3.22 -12.91 -17.31
CA ALA A 249 -1.89 -12.43 -16.94
C ALA A 249 -1.25 -13.54 -16.09
N ALA A 250 -0.04 -13.99 -16.42
CA ALA A 250 0.50 -15.33 -16.11
C ALA A 250 0.44 -15.74 -14.62
N TYR A 251 -0.75 -16.07 -14.14
CA TYR A 251 -1.01 -16.58 -12.81
C TYR A 251 -0.88 -18.12 -12.85
N PRO A 252 -0.39 -18.74 -11.77
CA PRO A 252 0.04 -18.12 -10.53
C PRO A 252 1.43 -17.44 -10.64
N VAL A 253 1.55 -16.26 -10.05
CA VAL A 253 2.86 -15.60 -9.84
C VAL A 253 3.41 -16.02 -8.49
N ARG A 254 4.67 -16.43 -8.47
CA ARG A 254 5.38 -16.92 -7.27
C ARG A 254 6.60 -16.05 -7.02
N TYR A 255 6.70 -15.52 -5.82
CA TYR A 255 7.87 -14.76 -5.40
C TYR A 255 8.29 -15.15 -3.98
N PRO A 256 9.58 -15.39 -3.72
CA PRO A 256 10.65 -15.57 -4.70
C PRO A 256 10.36 -16.73 -5.67
N GLY A 257 10.76 -16.58 -6.93
CA GLY A 257 10.56 -17.59 -7.96
C GLY A 257 11.43 -18.84 -7.73
N PRO A 258 11.02 -20.01 -8.24
CA PRO A 258 11.72 -21.28 -7.98
C PRO A 258 13.15 -21.31 -8.53
N GLU A 259 13.40 -20.66 -9.66
CA GLU A 259 14.71 -20.64 -10.32
C GLU A 259 15.58 -19.46 -9.86
N SER A 260 14.96 -18.32 -9.59
CA SER A 260 15.62 -17.05 -9.26
C SER A 260 16.05 -16.94 -7.79
N GLY A 261 15.28 -17.56 -6.89
CA GLY A 261 15.50 -17.46 -5.46
C GLY A 261 15.27 -16.06 -4.87
N LEU A 262 15.56 -15.93 -3.58
CA LEU A 262 15.62 -14.63 -2.89
C LEU A 262 17.05 -14.13 -2.90
N ASP A 263 17.28 -12.98 -3.54
CA ASP A 263 18.57 -12.27 -3.54
C ASP A 263 18.62 -11.28 -2.37
N VAL A 264 19.22 -11.67 -1.25
CA VAL A 264 19.27 -10.81 -0.06
C VAL A 264 20.33 -9.70 -0.18
N ALA A 265 21.18 -9.75 -1.21
CA ALA A 265 22.08 -8.66 -1.55
C ALA A 265 21.36 -7.56 -2.35
N ALA A 266 20.37 -7.93 -3.18
CA ALA A 266 19.60 -6.98 -3.98
C ALA A 266 18.33 -6.47 -3.29
N PHE A 267 17.72 -7.26 -2.40
CA PHE A 267 16.42 -6.99 -1.80
C PHE A 267 16.44 -7.23 -0.28
N PRO A 268 15.57 -6.56 0.50
CA PRO A 268 15.58 -6.70 1.95
C PRO A 268 15.27 -8.14 2.37
N ALA A 269 15.98 -8.61 3.41
CA ALA A 269 15.72 -9.91 4.04
C ALA A 269 14.59 -9.86 5.09
N SER A 270 14.08 -8.67 5.40
CA SER A 270 13.04 -8.41 6.41
C SER A 270 11.83 -7.71 5.79
N ALA A 271 10.67 -7.88 6.41
CA ALA A 271 9.49 -7.10 6.09
C ALA A 271 9.72 -5.61 6.41
N SER A 272 9.09 -4.74 5.64
CA SER A 272 9.12 -3.30 5.89
C SER A 272 8.42 -2.97 7.21
N ALA A 273 9.14 -2.37 8.15
CA ALA A 273 8.62 -2.01 9.48
C ALA A 273 7.66 -0.81 9.47
N ALA A 274 7.60 -0.06 8.36
CA ALA A 274 6.74 1.12 8.21
C ALA A 274 5.67 0.92 7.13
N GLU A 275 5.43 -0.34 6.73
CA GLU A 275 4.37 -0.68 5.77
C GLU A 275 3.00 -0.20 6.29
N TRP A 276 2.18 0.35 5.39
CA TRP A 276 0.79 0.64 5.69
C TRP A 276 -0.15 -0.05 4.68
N PRO A 277 -1.21 -0.75 5.13
CA PRO A 277 -1.49 -1.14 6.53
C PRO A 277 -0.34 -1.93 7.18
N ASP A 278 -0.23 -1.93 8.51
CA ASP A 278 0.83 -2.68 9.19
C ASP A 278 0.52 -4.19 9.18
N PRO A 279 1.31 -5.03 8.48
CA PRO A 279 1.08 -6.47 8.46
C PRO A 279 1.43 -7.15 9.78
N LEU A 280 2.30 -6.56 10.59
CA LEU A 280 2.80 -7.15 11.82
C LEU A 280 1.74 -7.12 12.93
N VAL A 281 0.80 -6.17 12.88
CA VAL A 281 -0.39 -6.15 13.73
C VAL A 281 -1.22 -7.42 13.55
N HIS A 282 -1.44 -7.86 12.30
CA HIS A 282 -2.16 -9.10 12.02
C HIS A 282 -1.42 -10.31 12.61
N CYS A 283 -0.09 -10.30 12.51
CA CYS A 283 0.75 -11.41 12.92
C CYS A 283 1.07 -11.43 14.42
N GLY A 284 0.82 -10.33 15.14
CA GLY A 284 1.24 -10.18 16.54
C GLY A 284 2.77 -10.19 16.71
N LEU A 285 3.51 -9.66 15.73
CA LEU A 285 4.97 -9.66 15.70
C LEU A 285 5.53 -8.24 15.82
N GLY A 286 6.75 -8.11 16.33
CA GLY A 286 7.51 -6.84 16.26
C GLY A 286 8.40 -6.73 15.02
N GLN A 287 8.68 -7.86 14.37
CA GLN A 287 9.46 -7.96 13.13
C GLN A 287 9.14 -9.26 12.41
N ALA A 288 9.41 -9.31 11.10
CA ALA A 288 9.29 -10.52 10.29
C ALA A 288 10.34 -10.55 9.18
N GLY A 289 10.57 -11.74 8.62
CA GLY A 289 11.34 -11.92 7.40
C GLY A 289 10.63 -11.33 6.17
N ALA A 290 11.38 -11.22 5.07
CA ALA A 290 10.87 -10.70 3.81
C ALA A 290 9.62 -11.47 3.31
N PRO A 291 8.68 -10.78 2.64
CA PRO A 291 7.46 -11.39 2.14
C PRO A 291 7.72 -12.45 1.06
N ILE A 292 7.03 -13.59 1.20
CA ILE A 292 6.88 -14.63 0.17
C ILE A 292 5.46 -14.53 -0.37
N ALA A 293 5.31 -14.21 -1.65
CA ALA A 293 4.02 -13.93 -2.27
C ALA A 293 3.60 -15.00 -3.28
N LEU A 294 2.31 -15.33 -3.23
CA LEU A 294 1.59 -16.04 -4.28
C LEU A 294 0.46 -15.13 -4.77
N LEU A 295 0.42 -14.81 -6.06
CA LEU A 295 -0.73 -14.15 -6.67
C LEU A 295 -1.44 -15.15 -7.59
N MET A 296 -2.75 -15.29 -7.41
CA MET A 296 -3.57 -16.21 -8.18
C MET A 296 -4.48 -15.52 -9.20
N GLY A 297 -4.50 -14.18 -9.16
CA GLY A 297 -5.42 -13.36 -9.93
C GLY A 297 -6.75 -13.14 -9.20
N PRO A 298 -7.53 -12.13 -9.64
CA PRO A 298 -8.81 -11.80 -9.01
C PRO A 298 -9.76 -13.00 -8.90
N GLY A 299 -10.50 -13.07 -7.79
CA GLY A 299 -11.50 -14.12 -7.57
C GLY A 299 -10.98 -15.44 -6.97
N VAL A 300 -9.66 -15.62 -6.88
CA VAL A 300 -9.05 -16.75 -6.17
C VAL A 300 -8.61 -16.33 -4.77
N THR A 301 -9.00 -17.09 -3.76
CA THR A 301 -8.70 -16.79 -2.35
C THR A 301 -7.68 -17.77 -1.79
N VAL A 302 -6.62 -17.24 -1.17
CA VAL A 302 -5.66 -18.01 -0.38
C VAL A 302 -6.17 -18.21 1.05
N ARG A 303 -6.17 -19.46 1.52
CA ARG A 303 -6.79 -19.88 2.81
C ARG A 303 -5.80 -20.47 3.82
N GLY A 304 -4.63 -20.88 3.39
CA GLY A 304 -3.63 -21.46 4.27
C GLY A 304 -2.26 -21.48 3.62
N ALA A 305 -1.21 -21.59 4.43
CA ALA A 305 0.15 -21.68 3.95
C ALA A 305 1.03 -22.48 4.91
N SER A 306 2.14 -23.02 4.41
CA SER A 306 3.19 -23.64 5.20
C SER A 306 4.56 -23.30 4.63
N LEU A 307 5.55 -23.22 5.52
CA LEU A 307 6.93 -22.91 5.21
C LEU A 307 7.85 -23.95 5.84
N LYS A 308 8.79 -24.47 5.06
CA LYS A 308 9.92 -25.25 5.56
C LYS A 308 11.22 -24.63 5.10
N VAL A 309 12.22 -24.62 5.97
CA VAL A 309 13.58 -24.19 5.69
C VAL A 309 14.51 -25.36 5.98
N ASN A 310 15.31 -25.76 5.01
CA ASN A 310 16.23 -26.90 5.10
C ASN A 310 15.54 -28.20 5.58
N GLY A 311 14.30 -28.40 5.12
CA GLY A 311 13.45 -29.55 5.47
C GLY A 311 12.67 -29.42 6.78
N GLN A 312 12.96 -28.41 7.61
CA GLN A 312 12.30 -28.20 8.90
C GLN A 312 11.14 -27.20 8.79
N PRO A 313 9.95 -27.50 9.34
CA PRO A 313 8.88 -26.51 9.45
C PRO A 313 9.33 -25.29 10.25
N VAL A 314 9.04 -24.09 9.73
CA VAL A 314 9.32 -22.83 10.44
C VAL A 314 8.04 -22.03 10.60
N PRO A 315 7.90 -21.25 11.70
CA PRO A 315 6.72 -20.43 11.90
C PRO A 315 6.67 -19.28 10.89
N ALA A 316 5.49 -19.08 10.32
CA ALA A 316 5.20 -18.02 9.37
C ALA A 316 3.74 -17.58 9.49
N CYS A 317 3.50 -16.30 9.21
CA CYS A 317 2.19 -15.66 9.29
C CYS A 317 1.64 -15.43 7.87
N LEU A 318 0.43 -15.92 7.60
CA LEU A 318 -0.24 -15.73 6.31
C LEU A 318 -1.15 -14.51 6.34
N LEU A 319 -0.92 -13.59 5.41
CA LEU A 319 -1.82 -12.50 5.05
C LEU A 319 -2.63 -12.91 3.82
N SER A 320 -3.97 -12.82 3.92
CA SER A 320 -4.86 -12.97 2.76
C SER A 320 -6.07 -12.06 2.90
N ALA A 321 -6.76 -11.82 1.78
CA ALA A 321 -7.98 -11.02 1.77
C ALA A 321 -9.09 -11.59 2.69
N ALA A 322 -9.06 -12.89 2.97
CA ALA A 322 -10.05 -13.53 3.83
C ALA A 322 -9.76 -13.33 5.33
N SER A 323 -8.48 -13.29 5.72
CA SER A 323 -8.08 -13.35 7.13
C SER A 323 -7.46 -12.07 7.67
N PHE A 324 -6.90 -11.19 6.81
CA PHE A 324 -6.15 -10.02 7.27
C PHE A 324 -6.98 -9.15 8.22
N ARG A 325 -6.33 -8.63 9.26
CA ARG A 325 -6.88 -7.72 10.27
C ARG A 325 -5.80 -6.70 10.60
N GLY A 326 -6.03 -5.44 10.22
CA GLY A 326 -5.15 -4.33 10.55
C GLY A 326 -5.48 -3.72 11.91
N ALA A 327 -4.80 -2.62 12.25
CA ALA A 327 -5.02 -1.91 13.51
C ALA A 327 -6.40 -1.26 13.61
N SER A 328 -7.03 -0.98 12.46
CA SER A 328 -8.36 -0.37 12.36
C SER A 328 -9.25 -1.12 11.34
N ALA A 329 -10.54 -0.79 11.32
CA ALA A 329 -11.45 -1.26 10.29
C ALA A 329 -11.05 -0.76 8.89
N GLY A 330 -10.55 0.49 8.80
CA GLY A 330 -10.05 1.08 7.55
C GLY A 330 -8.81 0.35 7.04
N ASP A 331 -7.83 0.11 7.92
CA ASP A 331 -6.62 -0.66 7.61
C ASP A 331 -6.99 -2.07 7.13
N THR A 332 -7.93 -2.72 7.82
CA THR A 332 -8.43 -4.04 7.46
C THR A 332 -9.06 -4.02 6.06
N GLN A 333 -9.91 -3.04 5.77
CA GLN A 333 -10.56 -2.90 4.47
C GLN A 333 -9.53 -2.68 3.36
N VAL A 334 -8.57 -1.77 3.57
CA VAL A 334 -7.53 -1.45 2.58
C VAL A 334 -6.65 -2.68 2.33
N GLY A 335 -6.11 -3.30 3.38
CA GLY A 335 -5.22 -4.45 3.24
C GLY A 335 -5.90 -5.64 2.57
N ARG A 336 -7.17 -5.91 2.90
CA ARG A 336 -7.95 -6.95 2.22
C ARG A 336 -8.26 -6.58 0.77
N GLY A 337 -8.54 -5.31 0.50
CA GLY A 337 -8.78 -4.80 -0.85
C GLY A 337 -7.56 -4.97 -1.76
N VAL A 338 -6.37 -4.60 -1.26
CA VAL A 338 -5.10 -4.83 -1.95
C VAL A 338 -4.93 -6.32 -2.22
N LEU A 339 -4.89 -7.16 -1.18
CA LEU A 339 -4.68 -8.61 -1.35
C LEU A 339 -5.73 -9.27 -2.27
N GLY A 340 -6.98 -8.83 -2.20
CA GLY A 340 -8.07 -9.34 -3.04
C GLY A 340 -7.94 -8.97 -4.52
N ALA A 341 -7.40 -7.77 -4.82
CA ALA A 341 -7.25 -7.28 -6.18
C ALA A 341 -6.28 -8.10 -7.05
N GLN A 342 -5.37 -8.86 -6.43
CA GLN A 342 -4.48 -9.81 -7.12
C GLN A 342 -4.72 -11.29 -6.73
N GLY A 343 -5.73 -11.59 -5.92
CA GLY A 343 -5.91 -12.93 -5.33
C GLY A 343 -4.65 -13.39 -4.57
N ALA A 344 -4.05 -12.48 -3.82
CA ALA A 344 -2.76 -12.65 -3.20
C ALA A 344 -2.85 -13.36 -1.84
N GLY A 345 -1.85 -14.20 -1.59
CA GLY A 345 -1.46 -14.64 -0.25
C GLY A 345 0.01 -14.27 -0.03
N VAL A 346 0.28 -13.55 1.05
CA VAL A 346 1.63 -13.15 1.43
C VAL A 346 2.00 -13.82 2.74
N LEU A 347 3.04 -14.63 2.71
CA LEU A 347 3.56 -15.37 3.86
C LEU A 347 4.77 -14.61 4.42
N LEU A 348 4.70 -14.24 5.69
CA LEU A 348 5.77 -13.58 6.42
C LEU A 348 6.45 -14.59 7.36
N PRO A 349 7.70 -15.02 7.08
CA PRO A 349 8.46 -15.82 8.04
C PRO A 349 8.64 -15.05 9.36
N HIS A 350 8.56 -15.70 10.53
CA HIS A 350 8.75 -14.98 11.81
C HIS A 350 10.20 -14.48 12.01
N ALA A 351 11.15 -14.99 11.23
CA ALA A 351 12.54 -14.54 11.21
C ALA A 351 13.04 -14.40 9.77
N PRO A 352 13.97 -13.47 9.49
CA PRO A 352 14.62 -13.36 8.18
C PRO A 352 15.25 -14.67 7.73
N LEU A 353 15.02 -15.01 6.46
CA LEU A 353 15.73 -16.11 5.79
C LEU A 353 17.19 -15.72 5.56
N ARG A 354 18.09 -16.71 5.55
CA ARG A 354 19.54 -16.50 5.45
C ARG A 354 20.08 -17.00 4.13
N ALA A 355 21.13 -16.36 3.61
CA ALA A 355 21.86 -16.87 2.46
C ALA A 355 22.28 -18.34 2.69
N GLY A 356 22.03 -19.18 1.69
CA GLY A 356 22.22 -20.64 1.76
C GLY A 356 20.98 -21.44 2.16
N ASP A 357 19.92 -20.80 2.67
CA ASP A 357 18.68 -21.50 3.02
C ASP A 357 17.99 -22.09 1.78
N ARG A 358 17.49 -23.33 1.92
CA ARG A 358 16.58 -23.97 0.96
C ARG A 358 15.16 -23.95 1.50
N VAL A 359 14.30 -23.21 0.81
CA VAL A 359 12.94 -22.93 1.26
C VAL A 359 11.95 -23.75 0.45
N GLN A 360 10.98 -24.35 1.13
CA GLN A 360 9.81 -25.00 0.53
C GLN A 360 8.56 -24.30 1.06
N VAL A 361 7.70 -23.86 0.15
CA VAL A 361 6.47 -23.16 0.50
C VAL A 361 5.28 -23.86 -0.15
N SER A 362 4.16 -23.91 0.56
CA SER A 362 2.88 -24.35 0.02
C SER A 362 1.77 -23.44 0.47
N PHE A 363 0.87 -23.09 -0.45
CA PHE A 363 -0.36 -22.35 -0.21
C PHE A 363 -1.56 -23.22 -0.56
N GLY A 364 -2.59 -23.18 0.27
CA GLY A 364 -3.93 -23.69 -0.03
C GLY A 364 -4.79 -22.57 -0.57
N THR A 365 -5.40 -22.78 -1.73
CA THR A 365 -6.28 -21.80 -2.39
C THR A 365 -7.64 -22.41 -2.69
N THR A 366 -8.62 -21.58 -3.05
CA THR A 366 -9.91 -22.07 -3.58
C THR A 366 -9.79 -22.84 -4.90
N ALA A 367 -8.70 -22.64 -5.65
CA ALA A 367 -8.40 -23.34 -6.90
C ALA A 367 -7.48 -24.58 -6.70
N GLY A 368 -7.19 -24.95 -5.45
CA GLY A 368 -6.29 -26.05 -5.12
C GLY A 368 -5.00 -25.61 -4.45
N ARG A 369 -4.07 -26.55 -4.27
CA ARG A 369 -2.78 -26.30 -3.60
C ARG A 369 -1.73 -25.87 -4.61
N VAL A 370 -0.99 -24.82 -4.29
CA VAL A 370 0.21 -24.39 -5.04
C VAL A 370 1.41 -24.53 -4.11
N GLY A 371 2.50 -25.13 -4.60
CA GLY A 371 3.74 -25.23 -3.84
C GLY A 371 4.95 -25.11 -4.74
N TRP A 372 6.06 -24.64 -4.19
CA TRP A 372 7.34 -24.56 -4.86
C TRP A 372 8.48 -24.52 -3.85
N SER A 373 9.71 -24.62 -4.35
CA SER A 373 10.93 -24.43 -3.56
C SER A 373 11.79 -23.36 -4.19
N PHE A 374 12.60 -22.68 -3.39
CA PHE A 374 13.56 -21.68 -3.86
C PHE A 374 14.78 -21.62 -2.93
N GLY A 375 15.91 -21.13 -3.44
CA GLY A 375 17.11 -20.86 -2.65
C GLY A 375 17.19 -19.41 -2.20
N VAL A 376 17.89 -19.16 -1.10
CA VAL A 376 18.25 -17.81 -0.65
C VAL A 376 19.73 -17.59 -0.95
N ARG A 377 20.06 -16.50 -1.64
CA ARG A 377 21.40 -16.20 -2.15
C ARG A 377 21.89 -14.84 -1.72
#